data_AF-A0A7C8D1B7-F1
#
_entry.id   AF-A0A7C8D1B7-F1
#
_cell.length_a   1.000
_cell.length_b   1.000
_cell.length_c   1.000
_cell.angle_alpha   90.00
_cell.angle_beta   90.00
_cell.angle_gamma   90.00
#
_symmetry.space_group_name_H-M   'P 1'
#
loop_
_entity.id
_entity.type
_entity.pdbx_description
1 polymer ?
#
loop_
_entity_poly.entity_id
_entity_poly.type
_entity_poly.pdbx_seq_one_letter_code
_entity_poly.pdbx_strand_id
1 'polypeptide(L)'
;MRKSLLLLPLLCVPFLNSGVDAWAPTSAGEERVGDSRLEEAMGVLKKGQRSLKKLIREPEANAVALTALLAKLEAAVVVALGERPPLPEGLDDKQSALFMVGYKREIAGLLVAVLALESAAIEQDPEALQAGYQALTAAKKSGHEGYRES
;
A
#
# COMPACT_ATOMS: atom_id res chain seq x y z
N MET A 1 -10.72 59.46 21.60
CA MET A 1 -10.10 59.02 22.87
C MET A 1 -11.11 58.24 23.68
N ARG A 2 -10.88 56.93 23.87
CA ARG A 2 -11.21 56.17 25.10
C ARG A 2 -10.63 54.77 24.92
N LYS A 3 -9.51 54.56 25.63
CA LYS A 3 -8.83 53.28 25.82
C LYS A 3 -9.74 52.40 26.66
N SER A 4 -10.00 51.17 26.23
CA SER A 4 -10.57 50.14 27.10
C SER A 4 -9.68 48.90 27.01
N LEU A 5 -8.71 48.86 27.92
CA LEU A 5 -8.01 47.65 28.35
C LEU A 5 -8.98 46.85 29.23
N LEU A 6 -9.30 45.61 28.86
CA LEU A 6 -9.75 44.56 29.79
C LEU A 6 -9.28 43.22 29.20
N LEU A 7 -8.16 42.70 29.72
CA LEU A 7 -8.08 41.59 30.68
C LEU A 7 -8.27 40.21 30.02
N LEU A 8 -7.16 39.63 29.58
CA LEU A 8 -7.03 38.20 29.27
C LEU A 8 -7.06 37.40 30.59
N PRO A 9 -7.94 36.39 30.74
CA PRO A 9 -7.72 35.35 31.74
C PRO A 9 -6.69 34.35 31.23
N LEU A 10 -5.58 34.27 31.96
CA LEU A 10 -4.54 33.26 31.84
C LEU A 10 -5.13 31.90 32.25
N LEU A 11 -5.54 31.07 31.28
CA LEU A 11 -5.93 29.69 31.54
C LEU A 11 -4.67 28.83 31.72
N CYS A 12 -4.38 28.53 32.97
CA CYS A 12 -3.37 27.59 33.40
C CYS A 12 -3.82 26.16 33.03
N VAL A 13 -3.24 25.59 31.98
CA VAL A 13 -3.46 24.18 31.62
C VAL A 13 -2.58 23.32 32.54
N PRO A 14 -3.13 22.40 33.35
CA PRO A 14 -2.31 21.43 34.06
C PRO A 14 -1.69 20.46 33.05
N PHE A 15 -0.37 20.53 32.95
CA PHE A 15 0.48 19.56 32.26
C PHE A 15 0.42 18.25 33.06
N LEU A 16 -0.49 17.34 32.69
CA LEU A 16 -0.57 16.02 33.30
C LEU A 16 0.53 15.13 32.69
N ASN A 17 1.52 14.88 33.52
CA ASN A 17 2.72 14.12 33.26
C ASN A 17 2.46 12.61 33.26
N SER A 18 3.12 11.91 32.33
CA SER A 18 3.63 10.53 32.44
C SER A 18 2.66 9.40 32.82
N GLY A 19 2.04 8.81 31.80
CA GLY A 19 1.74 7.38 31.75
C GLY A 19 2.61 6.74 30.67
N VAL A 20 3.88 6.47 30.98
CA VAL A 20 4.72 5.61 30.15
C VAL A 20 4.30 4.19 30.51
N ASP A 21 3.21 3.73 29.90
CA ASP A 21 2.81 2.33 30.05
C ASP A 21 3.93 1.47 29.48
N ALA A 22 4.48 0.66 30.38
CA ALA A 22 5.51 -0.30 30.12
C ALA A 22 5.13 -1.13 28.90
N TRP A 23 5.92 -0.99 27.84
CA TRP A 23 5.92 -1.90 26.71
C TRP A 23 6.40 -3.26 27.21
N ALA A 24 5.46 -4.05 27.73
CA ALA A 24 5.67 -5.46 27.96
C ALA A 24 5.84 -6.14 26.59
N PRO A 25 6.94 -6.87 26.33
CA PRO A 25 7.02 -7.70 25.14
C PRO A 25 5.98 -8.81 25.27
N THR A 26 4.87 -8.67 24.55
CA THR A 26 3.93 -9.77 24.36
C THR A 26 4.70 -10.92 23.73
N SER A 27 4.78 -12.01 24.47
CA SER A 27 5.33 -13.30 24.05
C SER A 27 4.78 -13.70 22.68
N ALA A 28 5.70 -14.14 21.83
CA ALA A 28 5.46 -14.75 20.53
C ALA A 28 4.28 -15.74 20.55
N GLY A 29 3.16 -15.31 20.00
CA GLY A 29 2.11 -16.17 19.48
C GLY A 29 2.26 -16.16 17.96
N GLU A 30 2.94 -17.18 17.45
CA GLU A 30 3.20 -17.40 16.03
C GLU A 30 1.90 -17.86 15.34
N GLU A 31 0.97 -16.94 15.14
CA GLU A 31 -0.23 -17.19 14.35
C GLU A 31 0.06 -16.86 12.89
N ARG A 32 0.23 -17.91 12.07
CA ARG A 32 0.40 -17.86 10.61
C ARG A 32 -0.91 -17.41 9.91
N VAL A 33 -1.42 -16.24 10.26
CA VAL A 33 -2.64 -15.64 9.68
C VAL A 33 -2.31 -14.74 8.48
N GLY A 34 -1.02 -14.44 8.25
CA GLY A 34 -0.55 -13.59 7.14
C GLY A 34 -0.51 -14.28 5.77
N ASP A 35 -0.27 -15.60 5.71
CA ASP A 35 -0.07 -16.29 4.44
C ASP A 35 -1.33 -16.26 3.55
N SER A 36 -2.52 -16.49 4.11
CA SER A 36 -3.72 -16.59 3.26
C SER A 36 -4.11 -15.24 2.66
N ARG A 37 -4.07 -14.15 3.45
CA ARG A 37 -4.53 -12.83 2.99
C ARG A 37 -3.56 -12.21 1.99
N LEU A 38 -2.24 -12.35 2.25
CA LEU A 38 -1.22 -11.90 1.33
C LEU A 38 -1.25 -12.72 0.04
N GLU A 39 -1.32 -14.05 0.13
CA GLU A 39 -1.38 -14.93 -1.05
C GLU A 39 -2.63 -14.64 -1.89
N GLU A 40 -3.79 -14.47 -1.26
CA GLU A 40 -5.03 -14.08 -1.93
C GLU A 40 -4.89 -12.74 -2.65
N ALA A 41 -4.36 -11.72 -1.98
CA ALA A 41 -4.13 -10.40 -2.56
C ALA A 41 -3.19 -10.47 -3.77
N MET A 42 -2.06 -11.17 -3.64
CA MET A 42 -1.12 -11.38 -4.75
C MET A 42 -1.74 -12.21 -5.88
N GLY A 43 -2.63 -13.16 -5.55
CA GLY A 43 -3.43 -13.91 -6.50
C GLY A 43 -4.38 -13.01 -7.31
N VAL A 44 -5.05 -12.06 -6.64
CA VAL A 44 -5.88 -11.03 -7.28
C VAL A 44 -5.03 -10.16 -8.20
N LEU A 45 -3.88 -9.66 -7.75
CA LEU A 45 -2.97 -8.85 -8.57
C LEU A 45 -2.50 -9.61 -9.82
N LYS A 46 -2.09 -10.88 -9.66
CA LYS A 46 -1.63 -11.72 -10.78
C LYS A 46 -2.73 -12.03 -11.79
N LYS A 47 -3.97 -12.28 -11.35
CA LYS A 47 -5.11 -12.51 -12.24
C LYS A 47 -5.56 -11.22 -12.91
N GLY A 48 -5.67 -10.15 -12.13
CA GLY A 48 -6.11 -8.85 -12.60
C GLY A 48 -5.17 -8.23 -13.62
N GLN A 49 -3.85 -8.34 -13.47
CA GLN A 49 -2.90 -7.91 -14.52
C GLN A 49 -3.15 -8.61 -15.87
N ARG A 50 -3.51 -9.90 -15.87
CA ARG A 50 -3.82 -10.63 -17.11
C ARG A 50 -5.12 -10.14 -17.75
N SER A 51 -6.13 -9.82 -16.92
CA SER A 51 -7.37 -9.22 -17.39
C SER A 51 -7.15 -7.81 -17.92
N LEU A 52 -6.35 -7.00 -17.22
CA LEU A 52 -6.02 -5.63 -17.57
C LEU A 52 -5.41 -5.55 -18.97
N LYS A 53 -4.46 -6.43 -19.29
CA LYS A 53 -3.85 -6.55 -20.64
C LYS A 53 -4.89 -6.67 -21.76
N LYS A 54 -6.04 -7.28 -21.49
CA LYS A 54 -7.12 -7.46 -22.47
C LYS A 54 -8.00 -6.21 -22.55
N LEU A 55 -8.41 -5.68 -21.40
CA LEU A 55 -9.34 -4.55 -21.31
C LEU A 55 -8.76 -3.26 -21.89
N ILE A 56 -7.47 -2.99 -21.67
CA ILE A 56 -6.81 -1.77 -22.19
C ILE A 56 -6.67 -1.72 -23.71
N ARG A 57 -6.95 -2.81 -24.44
CA ARG A 57 -6.92 -2.81 -25.91
C ARG A 57 -8.08 -2.03 -26.53
N GLU A 58 -9.21 -2.03 -25.84
CA GLU A 58 -10.43 -1.34 -26.25
C GLU A 58 -11.00 -0.64 -25.00
N PRO A 59 -10.31 0.40 -24.49
CA PRO A 59 -10.58 0.95 -23.17
C PRO A 59 -11.98 1.58 -23.08
N GLU A 60 -12.46 2.22 -24.16
CA GLU A 60 -13.79 2.81 -24.21
C GLU A 60 -14.90 1.74 -24.14
N ALA A 61 -14.79 0.68 -24.95
CA ALA A 61 -15.75 -0.43 -24.95
C ALA A 61 -15.77 -1.19 -23.61
N ASN A 62 -14.65 -1.14 -22.87
CA ASN A 62 -14.46 -1.84 -21.62
C ASN A 62 -14.49 -0.93 -20.39
N ALA A 63 -14.87 0.33 -20.50
CA ALA A 63 -14.67 1.34 -19.45
C ALA A 63 -15.15 0.88 -18.06
N VAL A 64 -16.39 0.35 -17.97
CA VAL A 64 -16.97 -0.15 -16.71
C VAL A 64 -16.16 -1.31 -16.13
N ALA A 65 -15.76 -2.27 -16.96
CA ALA A 65 -14.99 -3.43 -16.53
C ALA A 65 -13.55 -3.05 -16.15
N LEU A 66 -12.96 -2.09 -16.86
CA LEU A 66 -11.64 -1.54 -16.59
C LEU A 66 -11.61 -0.84 -15.22
N THR A 67 -12.54 0.08 -14.97
CA THR A 67 -12.66 0.77 -13.67
C THR A 67 -12.88 -0.20 -12.52
N ALA A 68 -13.81 -1.16 -12.66
CA ALA A 68 -14.07 -2.16 -11.63
C ALA A 68 -12.84 -3.04 -11.34
N LEU A 69 -12.07 -3.38 -12.38
CA LEU A 69 -10.85 -4.15 -12.21
C LEU A 69 -9.76 -3.34 -11.50
N LEU A 70 -9.58 -2.07 -11.85
CA LEU A 70 -8.57 -1.21 -11.23
C LEU A 70 -8.84 -1.00 -9.74
N ALA A 71 -10.09 -0.69 -9.35
CA ALA A 71 -10.48 -0.60 -7.94
C ALA A 71 -10.23 -1.91 -7.17
N LYS A 72 -10.44 -3.07 -7.82
CA LYS A 72 -10.12 -4.38 -7.21
C LYS A 72 -8.62 -4.59 -7.05
N LEU A 73 -7.81 -4.12 -8.01
CA LEU A 73 -6.35 -4.16 -7.91
C LEU A 73 -5.88 -3.25 -6.79
N GLU A 74 -6.38 -2.01 -6.71
CA GLU A 74 -6.08 -1.05 -5.64
C GLU A 74 -6.33 -1.66 -4.27
N ALA A 75 -7.53 -2.19 -4.03
CA ALA A 75 -7.89 -2.84 -2.77
C ALA A 75 -6.94 -3.99 -2.42
N ALA A 76 -6.54 -4.80 -3.40
CA ALA A 76 -5.59 -5.89 -3.17
C ALA A 76 -4.18 -5.38 -2.82
N VAL A 77 -3.71 -4.30 -3.45
CA VAL A 77 -2.42 -3.67 -3.08
C VAL A 77 -2.47 -3.12 -1.65
N VAL A 78 -3.57 -2.47 -1.26
CA VAL A 78 -3.74 -1.94 0.10
C VAL A 78 -3.74 -3.06 1.13
N VAL A 79 -4.40 -4.19 0.85
CA VAL A 79 -4.32 -5.38 1.71
C VAL A 79 -2.86 -5.84 1.83
N ALA A 80 -2.18 -6.07 0.71
CA ALA A 80 -0.78 -6.53 0.72
C ALA A 80 0.15 -5.59 1.52
N LEU A 81 -0.07 -4.28 1.45
CA LEU A 81 0.73 -3.28 2.17
C LEU A 81 0.64 -3.43 3.70
N GLY A 82 -0.52 -3.88 4.19
CA GLY A 82 -0.78 -4.13 5.61
C GLY A 82 -0.24 -5.47 6.12
N GLU A 83 0.04 -6.41 5.21
CA GLU A 83 0.54 -7.74 5.55
C GLU A 83 2.06 -7.77 5.72
N ARG A 84 2.56 -8.88 6.29
CA ARG A 84 3.99 -9.16 6.43
C ARG A 84 4.36 -10.34 5.55
N PRO A 85 5.31 -10.20 4.60
CA PRO A 85 5.85 -11.33 3.89
C PRO A 85 6.69 -12.21 4.84
N PRO A 86 6.93 -13.49 4.48
CA PRO A 86 7.92 -14.30 5.16
C PRO A 86 9.29 -13.60 5.11
N LEU A 87 10.00 -13.64 6.23
CA LEU A 87 11.33 -13.05 6.37
C LEU A 87 12.39 -14.09 6.00
N PRO A 88 13.48 -13.67 5.33
CA PRO A 88 14.65 -14.51 5.14
C PRO A 88 15.17 -15.09 6.46
N GLU A 89 15.56 -16.36 6.44
CA GLU A 89 16.28 -16.95 7.57
C GLU A 89 17.61 -16.21 7.84
N GLY A 90 17.97 -16.06 9.11
CA GLY A 90 19.29 -15.54 9.52
C GLY A 90 19.44 -14.02 9.50
N LEU A 91 18.36 -13.26 9.32
CA LEU A 91 18.39 -11.80 9.49
C LEU A 91 18.45 -11.41 10.98
N ASP A 92 19.28 -10.42 11.30
CA ASP A 92 19.19 -9.70 12.58
C ASP A 92 17.99 -8.74 12.62
N ASP A 93 17.73 -8.13 13.78
CA ASP A 93 16.61 -7.21 13.98
C ASP A 93 16.64 -6.01 13.02
N LYS A 94 17.83 -5.48 12.75
CA LYS A 94 18.01 -4.31 11.87
C LYS A 94 17.75 -4.70 10.41
N GLN A 95 18.27 -5.85 9.98
CA GLN A 95 18.08 -6.38 8.65
C GLN A 95 16.60 -6.72 8.41
N SER A 96 15.93 -7.32 9.38
CA SER A 96 14.50 -7.61 9.33
C SER A 96 13.66 -6.33 9.18
N ALA A 97 14.01 -5.28 9.95
CA ALA A 97 13.35 -3.98 9.82
C ALA A 97 13.58 -3.34 8.45
N LEU A 98 14.80 -3.37 7.92
CA LEU A 98 15.13 -2.85 6.60
C LEU A 98 14.42 -3.63 5.48
N PHE A 99 14.34 -4.95 5.60
CA PHE A 99 13.58 -5.81 4.69
C PHE A 99 12.10 -5.39 4.66
N MET A 100 11.48 -5.22 5.82
CA MET A 100 10.08 -4.78 5.91
C MET A 100 9.85 -3.37 5.33
N VAL A 101 10.80 -2.44 5.50
CA VAL A 101 10.73 -1.11 4.87
C VAL A 101 10.84 -1.22 3.34
N GLY A 102 11.75 -2.06 2.85
CA GLY A 102 11.90 -2.34 1.41
C GLY A 102 10.61 -2.92 0.82
N TYR A 103 10.04 -3.94 1.46
CA TYR A 103 8.77 -4.55 1.06
C TYR A 103 7.66 -3.50 0.92
N LYS A 104 7.44 -2.70 1.97
CA LYS A 104 6.40 -1.66 1.97
C LYS A 104 6.62 -0.62 0.87
N ARG A 105 7.87 -0.27 0.58
CA ARG A 105 8.20 0.67 -0.50
C ARG A 105 7.83 0.09 -1.87
N GLU A 106 8.14 -1.17 -2.12
CA GLU A 106 7.78 -1.83 -3.39
C GLU A 106 6.26 -1.93 -3.56
N ILE A 107 5.53 -2.33 -2.51
CA ILE A 107 4.05 -2.39 -2.55
C ILE A 107 3.44 -0.99 -2.72
N ALA A 108 3.97 0.03 -2.05
CA ALA A 108 3.53 1.41 -2.26
C ALA A 108 3.80 1.88 -3.71
N GLY A 109 4.94 1.50 -4.30
CA GLY A 109 5.21 1.75 -5.72
C GLY A 109 4.20 1.06 -6.64
N LEU A 110 3.77 -0.15 -6.29
CA LEU A 110 2.70 -0.85 -7.01
C LEU A 110 1.36 -0.11 -6.91
N LEU A 111 1.03 0.46 -5.74
CA LEU A 111 -0.19 1.27 -5.54
C LEU A 111 -0.16 2.51 -6.44
N VAL A 112 0.96 3.23 -6.46
CA VAL A 112 1.13 4.40 -7.35
C VAL A 112 0.92 4.02 -8.81
N ALA A 113 1.44 2.86 -9.25
CA ALA A 113 1.23 2.38 -10.61
C ALA A 113 -0.25 2.05 -10.92
N VAL A 114 -1.00 1.49 -9.97
CA VAL A 114 -2.44 1.25 -10.12
C VAL A 114 -3.21 2.57 -10.19
N LEU A 115 -2.92 3.53 -9.31
CA LEU A 115 -3.57 4.84 -9.33
C LEU A 115 -3.29 5.63 -10.62
N ALA A 116 -2.08 5.51 -11.19
CA ALA A 116 -1.76 6.10 -12.48
C ALA A 116 -2.61 5.49 -13.62
N LEU A 117 -2.84 4.17 -13.58
CA LEU A 117 -3.74 3.49 -14.52
C LEU A 117 -5.20 3.95 -14.35
N GLU A 118 -5.65 4.22 -13.13
CA GLU A 118 -6.99 4.76 -12.87
C GLU A 118 -7.15 6.16 -13.45
N SER A 119 -6.17 7.06 -13.23
CA SER A 119 -6.18 8.39 -13.85
C SER A 119 -6.25 8.29 -15.37
N ALA A 120 -5.39 7.45 -15.98
CA ALA A 120 -5.37 7.26 -17.42
C ALA A 120 -6.70 6.67 -17.96
N ALA A 121 -7.36 5.78 -17.22
CA ALA A 121 -8.67 5.26 -17.57
C ALA A 121 -9.76 6.34 -17.54
N ILE A 122 -9.73 7.21 -16.52
CA ILE A 122 -10.67 8.33 -16.37
C ILE A 122 -10.47 9.38 -17.46
N GLU A 123 -9.22 9.69 -17.78
CA GLU A 123 -8.82 10.64 -18.82
C GLU A 123 -8.98 10.08 -20.24
N GLN A 124 -9.31 8.79 -20.37
CA GLN A 124 -9.41 8.05 -21.64
C GLN A 124 -8.13 8.15 -22.48
N ASP A 125 -6.97 8.12 -21.82
CA ASP A 125 -5.66 8.18 -22.47
C ASP A 125 -5.10 6.76 -22.72
N PRO A 126 -5.18 6.24 -23.95
CA PRO A 126 -4.70 4.89 -24.26
C PRO A 126 -3.17 4.75 -24.19
N GLU A 127 -2.43 5.84 -24.42
CA GLU A 127 -0.97 5.83 -24.33
C GLU A 127 -0.54 5.73 -22.86
N ALA A 128 -1.14 6.55 -22.00
CA ALA A 128 -0.91 6.51 -20.56
C ALA A 128 -1.36 5.18 -19.94
N LEU A 129 -2.48 4.60 -20.39
CA LEU A 129 -2.93 3.26 -19.97
C LEU A 129 -1.89 2.18 -20.34
N GLN A 130 -1.36 2.23 -21.55
CA GLN A 130 -0.37 1.27 -22.01
C GLN A 130 0.96 1.43 -21.26
N ALA A 131 1.41 2.66 -21.03
CA ALA A 131 2.60 2.97 -20.25
C ALA A 131 2.43 2.52 -18.78
N GLY A 132 1.29 2.82 -18.17
CA GLY A 132 0.94 2.39 -16.82
C GLY A 132 0.91 0.87 -16.68
N TYR A 133 0.41 0.15 -17.69
CA TYR A 133 0.41 -1.32 -17.69
C TYR A 133 1.83 -1.90 -17.72
N GLN A 134 2.74 -1.30 -18.49
CA GLN A 134 4.15 -1.70 -18.52
C GLN A 134 4.84 -1.41 -17.18
N ALA A 135 4.60 -0.24 -16.59
CA ALA A 135 5.13 0.13 -15.29
C ALA A 135 4.64 -0.82 -14.19
N LEU A 136 3.34 -1.13 -14.14
CA LEU A 136 2.76 -2.12 -13.23
C LEU A 136 3.43 -3.50 -13.39
N THR A 137 3.67 -3.91 -14.64
CA THR A 137 4.34 -5.18 -14.95
C THR A 137 5.77 -5.21 -14.44
N ALA A 138 6.53 -4.12 -14.61
CA ALA A 138 7.90 -3.99 -14.15
C ALA A 138 7.98 -3.96 -12.61
N ALA A 139 7.14 -3.15 -11.96
CA ALA A 139 7.07 -3.05 -10.50
C ALA A 139 6.75 -4.40 -9.85
N LYS A 140 5.76 -5.12 -10.38
CA LYS A 140 5.42 -6.46 -9.88
C LYS A 140 6.56 -7.46 -10.05
N LYS A 141 7.31 -7.39 -11.16
CA LYS A 141 8.44 -8.29 -11.39
C LYS A 141 9.57 -8.00 -10.39
N SER A 142 9.93 -6.73 -10.21
CA SER A 142 10.93 -6.27 -9.25
C SER A 142 10.62 -6.73 -7.81
N GLY A 143 9.41 -6.44 -7.32
CA GLY A 143 9.01 -6.85 -5.97
C GLY A 143 8.93 -8.36 -5.78
N HIS A 144 8.56 -9.11 -6.83
CA HIS A 144 8.44 -10.56 -6.74
C HIS A 144 9.82 -11.26 -6.67
N GLU A 145 10.83 -10.71 -7.33
CA GLU A 145 12.22 -11.20 -7.25
C GLU A 145 12.85 -10.92 -5.87
N GLY A 146 12.44 -9.85 -5.18
CA GLY A 146 13.01 -9.48 -3.88
C GLY A 146 12.38 -10.16 -2.65
N TYR A 147 11.14 -10.64 -2.74
CA TYR A 147 10.34 -10.96 -1.53
C TYR A 147 9.53 -12.28 -1.60
N ARG A 148 9.64 -13.10 -2.66
CA ARG A 148 8.88 -14.38 -2.74
C ARG A 148 9.58 -15.58 -2.07
N GLU A 149 10.90 -15.61 -2.03
CA GLU A 149 11.65 -16.80 -1.61
C GLU A 149 12.76 -16.40 -0.66
N SER A 150 12.37 -16.11 0.57
CA SER A 150 13.28 -15.93 1.68
C SER A 150 12.69 -16.47 2.96
#